data_AF-A0A8T4AJ48-F1
#
_entry.id   AF-A0A8T4AJ48-F1
#
_cell.length_a   1.000
_cell.length_b   1.000
_cell.length_c   1.000
_cell.angle_alpha   90.00
_cell.angle_beta   90.00
_cell.angle_gamma   90.00
#
_symmetry.space_group_name_H-M   'P 1'
#
loop_
_entity.id
_entity.type
_entity.pdbx_description
1 polymer ?
#
loop_
_entity_poly.entity_id
_entity_poly.type
_entity_poly.pdbx_seq_one_letter_code
_entity_poly.pdbx_strand_id
1 'polypeptide(L)'
;MALYIGARDLSGFPLGTHQFIVITFPNPIALMVGDQVFATKILGPRLNGIVIGAHDRGTLNVEVFERGDTIAAKEFFGGSKASWSKWDYDAELRVVKFNGADFSLHGERKLISLVSAYLINQTLDPISYPTGGIGFNSNSWVQSAIEYSGGKVNGNMKGLDIYHKKRIPETYFLPFCPPNPRIKLNQ
;
A
#
# COMPACT_ATOMS: atom_id res chain seq x y z
N MET A 1 -12.43 2.37 -12.42
CA MET A 1 -11.33 2.42 -11.44
C MET A 1 -11.22 1.02 -10.86
N ALA A 2 -10.02 0.53 -10.58
CA ALA A 2 -9.85 -0.75 -9.91
C ALA A 2 -8.75 -0.63 -8.86
N LEU A 3 -8.86 -1.43 -7.81
CA LEU A 3 -7.96 -1.39 -6.67
C LEU A 3 -7.23 -2.72 -6.53
N TYR A 4 -5.92 -2.65 -6.34
CA TYR A 4 -5.07 -3.81 -6.22
C TYR A 4 -4.23 -3.72 -4.94
N ILE A 5 -4.01 -4.86 -4.33
CA ILE A 5 -2.86 -5.06 -3.46
C ILE A 5 -1.72 -5.63 -4.33
N GLY A 6 -0.55 -5.03 -4.24
CA GLY A 6 0.69 -5.51 -4.83
C GLY A 6 1.57 -6.13 -3.77
N ALA A 7 2.34 -7.13 -4.16
CA ALA A 7 3.44 -7.70 -3.39
C ALA A 7 4.63 -7.87 -4.35
N ARG A 8 5.80 -7.42 -3.94
CA ARG A 8 7.05 -7.60 -4.70
C ARG A 8 8.16 -8.11 -3.81
N ASP A 9 9.20 -8.66 -4.39
CA ASP A 9 10.39 -9.03 -3.65
C ASP A 9 11.11 -7.80 -3.08
N LEU A 10 11.77 -8.02 -1.94
CA LEU A 10 12.63 -7.00 -1.35
C LEU A 10 13.85 -6.78 -2.22
N SER A 11 14.26 -5.52 -2.31
CA SER A 11 15.49 -5.13 -2.96
C SER A 11 16.69 -5.85 -2.32
N GLY A 12 17.31 -6.80 -3.04
CA GLY A 12 18.62 -7.36 -2.67
C GLY A 12 18.59 -8.30 -1.46
N PHE A 13 17.40 -8.68 -1.00
CA PHE A 13 17.21 -9.69 0.03
C PHE A 13 16.53 -10.93 -0.57
N PRO A 14 17.07 -12.14 -0.37
CA PRO A 14 16.54 -13.35 -0.98
C PRO A 14 15.22 -13.83 -0.35
N LEU A 15 14.83 -13.28 0.80
CA LEU A 15 13.67 -13.71 1.58
C LEU A 15 12.93 -12.49 2.11
N GLY A 16 11.71 -12.26 1.62
CA GLY A 16 10.81 -11.22 2.10
C GLY A 16 10.04 -10.56 0.97
N THR A 17 8.82 -10.11 1.27
CA THR A 17 8.01 -9.33 0.34
C THR A 17 7.67 -7.97 0.91
N HIS A 18 7.55 -6.98 0.04
CA HIS A 18 6.99 -5.68 0.33
C HIS A 18 5.64 -5.53 -0.38
N GLN A 19 4.62 -5.18 0.38
CA GLN A 19 3.27 -4.96 -0.14
C GLN A 19 2.99 -3.47 -0.34
N PHE A 20 2.15 -3.18 -1.32
CA PHE A 20 1.72 -1.83 -1.67
C PHE A 20 0.31 -1.84 -2.25
N ILE A 21 -0.27 -0.67 -2.47
CA ILE A 21 -1.61 -0.47 -3.03
C ILE A 21 -1.46 0.16 -4.41
N VAL A 22 -2.24 -0.31 -5.38
CA VAL A 22 -2.36 0.34 -6.69
C VAL A 22 -3.81 0.66 -6.98
N ILE A 23 -4.07 1.92 -7.34
CA ILE A 23 -5.38 2.39 -7.79
C ILE A 23 -5.27 2.75 -9.26
N THR A 24 -6.05 2.10 -10.12
CA THR A 24 -5.97 2.29 -11.57
C THR A 24 -7.17 3.03 -12.15
N PHE A 25 -6.90 3.78 -13.22
CA PHE A 25 -7.83 4.64 -13.91
C PHE A 25 -7.68 4.50 -15.43
N PRO A 26 -8.79 4.56 -16.19
CA PRO A 26 -8.72 4.53 -17.66
C PRO A 26 -8.13 5.82 -18.22
N ASN A 27 -8.34 6.96 -17.55
CA ASN A 27 -7.88 8.28 -17.97
C ASN A 27 -6.96 8.89 -16.91
N PRO A 28 -6.06 9.81 -17.29
CA PRO A 28 -5.27 10.56 -16.33
C PRO A 28 -6.17 11.38 -15.40
N ILE A 29 -5.95 11.28 -14.10
CA ILE A 29 -6.65 12.10 -13.09
C ILE A 29 -5.68 12.59 -12.02
N ALA A 30 -6.12 13.53 -11.20
CA ALA A 30 -5.43 13.93 -9.97
C ALA A 30 -6.24 13.48 -8.75
N LEU A 31 -5.56 12.98 -7.73
CA LEU A 31 -6.16 12.53 -6.49
C LEU A 31 -5.48 13.20 -5.30
N MET A 32 -6.26 13.64 -4.32
CA MET A 32 -5.75 14.10 -3.03
C MET A 32 -5.46 12.89 -2.14
N VAL A 33 -4.22 12.79 -1.65
CA VAL A 33 -3.77 11.77 -0.68
C VAL A 33 -3.02 12.50 0.43
N GLY A 34 -3.54 12.43 1.65
CA GLY A 34 -3.12 13.33 2.73
C GLY A 34 -3.48 14.78 2.40
N ASP A 35 -2.50 15.65 2.47
CA ASP A 35 -2.56 17.08 2.16
C ASP A 35 -2.01 17.42 0.75
N GLN A 36 -1.60 16.41 -0.02
CA GLN A 36 -0.97 16.58 -1.33
C GLN A 36 -1.85 16.05 -2.47
N VAL A 37 -1.72 16.67 -3.64
CA VAL A 37 -2.40 16.26 -4.87
C VAL A 37 -1.43 15.52 -5.78
N PHE A 38 -1.76 14.28 -6.13
CA PHE A 38 -0.96 13.42 -6.98
C PHE A 38 -1.67 13.16 -8.31
N ALA A 39 -1.00 13.50 -9.42
CA ALA A 39 -1.43 13.07 -10.74
C ALA A 39 -1.10 11.59 -10.96
N THR A 40 -2.00 10.85 -11.60
CA THR A 40 -1.76 9.45 -12.00
C THR A 40 -0.57 9.34 -12.94
N LYS A 41 0.21 8.27 -12.83
CA LYS A 41 1.26 7.91 -13.77
C LYS A 41 0.79 6.80 -14.70
N ILE A 42 1.33 6.75 -15.92
CA ILE A 42 1.11 5.63 -16.84
C ILE A 42 1.72 4.37 -16.24
N LEU A 43 0.90 3.33 -16.04
CA LEU A 43 1.34 2.02 -15.54
C LEU A 43 1.42 0.97 -16.65
N GLY A 44 0.61 1.12 -17.71
CA GLY A 44 0.56 0.17 -18.82
C GLY A 44 -0.14 0.77 -20.04
N PRO A 45 -0.29 0.00 -21.13
CA PRO A 45 -1.00 0.46 -22.32
C PRO A 45 -2.42 0.92 -21.97
N ARG A 46 -2.70 2.22 -22.15
CA ARG A 46 -4.00 2.85 -21.82
C ARG A 46 -4.42 2.69 -20.36
N LEU A 47 -3.47 2.54 -19.44
CA LEU A 47 -3.74 2.39 -18.02
C LEU A 47 -2.92 3.40 -17.21
N ASN A 48 -3.62 4.23 -16.44
CA ASN A 48 -3.03 5.16 -15.50
C ASN A 48 -3.25 4.66 -14.07
N GLY A 49 -2.42 5.06 -13.12
CA GLY A 49 -2.64 4.72 -11.73
C GLY A 49 -1.82 5.50 -10.73
N ILE A 50 -2.18 5.32 -9.47
CA ILE A 50 -1.48 5.80 -8.28
C ILE A 50 -1.00 4.57 -7.51
N VAL A 51 0.27 4.60 -7.11
CA VAL A 51 0.92 3.52 -6.35
C VAL A 51 1.29 4.08 -4.98
N ILE A 52 0.88 3.40 -3.91
CA ILE A 52 1.04 3.86 -2.53
C ILE A 52 1.60 2.72 -1.69
N GLY A 53 2.74 2.94 -1.04
CA GLY A 53 3.40 1.97 -0.17
C GLY A 53 3.79 2.61 1.16
N ALA A 54 4.08 1.78 2.17
CA ALA A 54 4.67 2.23 3.42
C ALA A 54 6.10 1.70 3.53
N HIS A 55 7.08 2.53 3.87
CA HIS A 55 8.51 2.20 3.76
C HIS A 55 9.24 2.49 5.06
N ASP A 56 10.39 1.84 5.23
CA ASP A 56 11.31 2.12 6.33
C ASP A 56 12.10 3.40 6.05
N ARG A 57 11.84 4.44 6.86
CA ARG A 57 12.61 5.68 6.94
C ARG A 57 13.04 5.96 8.39
N GLY A 58 13.28 4.91 9.17
CA GLY A 58 13.37 4.95 10.64
C GLY A 58 12.00 4.88 11.32
N THR A 59 10.95 5.31 10.63
CA THR A 59 9.54 5.12 10.96
C THR A 59 8.81 4.52 9.75
N LEU A 60 7.59 4.03 9.99
CA LEU A 60 6.72 3.48 8.96
C LEU A 60 6.04 4.62 8.16
N ASN A 61 6.71 5.03 7.07
CA ASN A 61 6.35 6.22 6.30
C ASN A 61 5.60 5.86 5.01
N VAL A 62 4.44 6.48 4.76
CA VAL A 62 3.65 6.24 3.54
C VAL A 62 4.10 7.16 2.43
N GLU A 63 4.51 6.57 1.30
CA GLU A 63 4.99 7.28 0.13
C GLU A 63 4.12 6.96 -1.09
N VAL A 64 3.83 7.98 -1.89
CA VAL A 64 3.16 7.83 -3.19
C VAL A 64 4.22 7.81 -4.28
N PHE A 65 4.14 6.80 -5.15
CA PHE A 65 5.09 6.54 -6.23
C PHE A 65 6.54 6.28 -5.78
N GLU A 66 6.72 5.52 -4.69
CA GLU A 66 8.04 4.95 -4.39
C GLU A 66 8.55 4.16 -5.60
N ARG A 67 9.86 4.25 -5.85
CA ARG A 67 10.48 3.79 -7.10
C ARG A 67 10.29 2.30 -7.31
N GLY A 68 10.58 1.47 -6.32
CA GLY A 68 10.45 0.01 -6.41
C GLY A 68 9.01 -0.41 -6.67
N ASP A 69 8.07 0.13 -5.89
CA ASP A 69 6.63 -0.19 -6.02
C ASP A 69 6.09 0.24 -7.38
N THR A 70 6.52 1.41 -7.87
CA THR A 70 6.09 1.94 -9.18
C THR A 70 6.63 1.12 -10.34
N ILE A 71 7.88 0.64 -10.25
CA ILE A 71 8.48 -0.23 -11.27
C ILE A 71 7.75 -1.57 -11.30
N ALA A 72 7.57 -2.20 -10.15
CA ALA A 72 6.82 -3.46 -10.01
C ALA A 72 5.41 -3.37 -10.60
N ALA A 73 4.67 -2.30 -10.29
CA ALA A 73 3.35 -2.05 -10.87
C ALA A 73 3.41 -1.90 -12.40
N LYS A 74 4.40 -1.16 -12.93
CA LYS A 74 4.58 -0.97 -14.37
C LYS A 74 4.91 -2.26 -15.10
N GLU A 75 5.76 -3.11 -14.51
CA GLU A 75 6.11 -4.41 -15.08
C GLU A 75 4.88 -5.32 -15.14
N PHE A 76 4.09 -5.38 -14.06
CA PHE A 76 2.85 -6.15 -14.03
C PHE A 76 1.84 -5.72 -15.09
N PHE A 77 1.63 -4.41 -15.27
CA PHE A 77 0.68 -3.88 -16.25
C PHE A 77 1.26 -3.74 -17.68
N GLY A 78 2.48 -4.23 -17.93
CA GLY A 78 3.12 -4.21 -19.25
C GLY A 78 3.57 -2.82 -19.72
N GLY A 79 3.72 -1.86 -18.82
CA GLY A 79 4.27 -0.52 -19.09
C GLY A 79 5.81 -0.45 -19.05
N SER A 80 6.48 -1.51 -18.59
CA SER A 80 7.94 -1.67 -18.62
C SER A 80 8.30 -3.09 -19.06
N LYS A 81 9.43 -3.26 -19.75
CA LYS A 81 9.98 -4.60 -20.02
C LYS A 81 10.71 -5.09 -18.78
N ALA A 82 10.29 -6.22 -18.22
CA ALA A 82 11.07 -6.93 -17.20
C ALA A 82 12.47 -7.22 -17.74
N SER A 83 13.51 -6.80 -17.01
CA SER A 83 14.90 -6.97 -17.43
C SER A 83 15.57 -7.97 -16.50
N TRP A 84 15.97 -9.12 -17.05
CA TRP A 84 16.70 -10.19 -16.36
C TRP A 84 17.98 -9.71 -15.63
N SER A 85 18.49 -8.51 -15.89
CA SER A 85 19.76 -8.01 -15.35
C SER A 85 19.65 -6.78 -14.45
N LYS A 86 18.44 -6.31 -14.10
CA LYS A 86 18.26 -5.18 -13.18
C LYS A 86 16.99 -5.38 -12.34
N TRP A 87 17.16 -5.72 -11.06
CA TRP A 87 16.13 -5.59 -10.01
C TRP A 87 14.73 -5.93 -10.54
N ASP A 88 14.56 -7.16 -11.03
CA ASP A 88 13.26 -7.67 -11.44
C ASP A 88 12.41 -7.77 -10.17
N TYR A 89 11.45 -6.87 -10.03
CA TYR A 89 10.51 -6.97 -8.93
C TYR A 89 9.41 -7.89 -9.40
N ASP A 90 9.58 -9.20 -9.19
CA ASP A 90 8.54 -10.19 -9.45
C ASP A 90 7.30 -9.81 -8.64
N ALA A 91 6.37 -9.13 -9.32
CA ALA A 91 5.24 -8.50 -8.70
C ALA A 91 4.01 -9.39 -8.83
N GLU A 92 3.36 -9.66 -7.71
CA GLU A 92 2.00 -10.17 -7.68
C GLU A 92 1.04 -9.03 -7.37
N LEU A 93 0.11 -8.75 -8.27
CA LEU A 93 -1.03 -7.86 -7.99
C LEU A 93 -2.33 -8.68 -7.96
N ARG A 94 -3.12 -8.46 -6.91
CA ARG A 94 -4.45 -9.05 -6.76
C ARG A 94 -5.50 -7.95 -6.60
N VAL A 95 -6.62 -8.11 -7.30
CA VAL A 95 -7.76 -7.19 -7.18
C VAL A 95 -8.32 -7.26 -5.77
N VAL A 96 -8.53 -6.10 -5.16
CA VAL A 96 -9.23 -5.95 -3.89
C VAL A 96 -10.72 -5.91 -4.18
N LYS A 97 -11.46 -6.84 -3.57
CA LYS A 97 -12.91 -6.93 -3.70
C LYS A 97 -13.60 -6.23 -2.53
N PHE A 98 -14.66 -5.50 -2.82
CA PHE A 98 -15.54 -4.90 -1.84
C PHE A 98 -16.92 -5.54 -1.97
N ASN A 99 -17.40 -6.20 -0.91
CA ASN A 99 -18.65 -6.97 -0.95
C ASN A 99 -18.73 -7.96 -2.13
N GLY A 100 -17.59 -8.55 -2.52
CA GLY A 100 -17.49 -9.50 -3.62
C GLY A 100 -17.33 -8.89 -5.02
N ALA A 101 -17.48 -7.57 -5.15
CA ALA A 101 -17.30 -6.84 -6.41
C ALA A 101 -15.88 -6.26 -6.54
N ASP A 102 -15.38 -6.17 -7.77
CA ASP A 102 -14.05 -5.62 -8.09
C ASP A 102 -14.02 -4.08 -8.08
N PHE A 103 -15.18 -3.44 -7.88
CA PHE A 103 -15.36 -1.99 -7.85
C PHE A 103 -16.36 -1.60 -6.76
N SER A 104 -16.03 -0.57 -5.99
CA SER A 104 -16.94 0.04 -5.02
C SER A 104 -16.53 1.48 -4.73
N LEU A 105 -17.28 2.43 -5.29
CA LEU A 105 -17.04 3.86 -5.10
C LEU A 105 -16.90 4.24 -3.62
N HIS A 106 -17.69 3.60 -2.74
CA HIS A 106 -17.61 3.83 -1.31
C HIS A 106 -16.33 3.25 -0.70
N GLY A 107 -15.98 2.00 -1.03
CA GLY A 107 -14.78 1.33 -0.52
C GLY A 107 -13.48 2.02 -0.95
N GLU A 108 -13.39 2.42 -2.21
CA GLU A 108 -12.23 3.13 -2.75
C GLU A 108 -12.04 4.51 -2.11
N ARG A 109 -13.13 5.29 -1.99
CA ARG A 109 -13.12 6.58 -1.29
C ARG A 109 -12.75 6.42 0.19
N LYS A 110 -13.29 5.38 0.84
CA LYS A 110 -12.96 5.06 2.23
C LYS A 110 -11.47 4.74 2.38
N LEU A 111 -10.89 3.92 1.50
CA LEU A 111 -9.46 3.63 1.53
C LEU A 111 -8.62 4.90 1.41
N ILE A 112 -8.91 5.76 0.43
CA ILE A 112 -8.17 7.00 0.23
C ILE A 112 -8.26 7.88 1.48
N SER A 113 -9.46 7.99 2.09
CA SER A 113 -9.65 8.71 3.34
C SER A 113 -8.82 8.13 4.50
N LEU A 114 -8.75 6.81 4.64
CA LEU A 114 -7.98 6.13 5.68
C LEU A 114 -6.48 6.35 5.50
N VAL A 115 -5.98 6.27 4.26
CA VAL A 115 -4.59 6.56 3.91
C VAL A 115 -4.25 8.01 4.26
N SER A 116 -5.11 8.97 3.89
CA SER A 116 -4.94 10.39 4.22
C SER A 116 -4.92 10.64 5.73
N ALA A 117 -5.84 10.03 6.48
CA ALA A 117 -5.87 10.15 7.93
C ALA A 117 -4.61 9.53 8.58
N TYR A 118 -4.14 8.38 8.07
CA TYR A 118 -2.91 7.76 8.54
C TYR A 118 -1.68 8.66 8.33
N LEU A 119 -1.56 9.27 7.14
CA LEU A 119 -0.48 10.21 6.84
C LEU A 119 -0.43 11.36 7.86
N ILE A 120 -1.58 11.97 8.16
CA ILE A 120 -1.68 13.02 9.18
C ILE A 120 -1.28 12.48 10.55
N ASN A 121 -1.80 11.32 10.94
CA ASN A 121 -1.55 10.73 12.24
C ASN A 121 -0.08 10.34 12.45
N GLN A 122 0.64 9.92 11.40
CA GLN A 122 2.08 9.63 11.49
C GLN A 122 2.92 10.87 11.82
N THR A 123 2.46 12.08 11.46
CA THR A 123 3.17 13.32 11.84
C THR A 123 3.07 13.61 13.34
N LEU A 124 2.00 13.14 13.99
CA LEU A 124 1.70 13.38 15.40
C LEU A 124 2.21 12.23 16.29
N ASP A 125 2.08 11.00 15.81
CA ASP A 125 2.39 9.79 16.54
C ASP A 125 2.99 8.73 15.60
N PRO A 126 4.28 8.87 15.24
CA PRO A 126 4.92 7.98 14.28
C PRO A 126 5.05 6.57 14.83
N ILE A 127 4.89 5.58 13.96
CA ILE A 127 5.19 4.18 14.28
C ILE A 127 6.65 3.92 13.93
N SER A 128 7.48 3.57 14.91
CA SER A 128 8.86 3.15 14.67
C SER A 128 8.88 1.91 13.77
N TYR A 129 9.77 1.89 12.77
CA TYR A 129 9.91 0.70 11.94
C TYR A 129 10.57 -0.42 12.77
N PRO A 130 10.07 -1.66 12.73
CA PRO A 130 10.58 -2.71 13.59
C PRO A 130 11.98 -3.15 13.17
N THR A 131 12.85 -3.39 14.15
CA THR A 131 14.20 -3.92 13.90
C THR A 131 14.12 -5.29 13.21
N GLY A 132 14.84 -5.44 12.10
CA GLY A 132 14.85 -6.68 11.31
C GLY A 132 13.51 -7.05 10.67
N GLY A 133 12.55 -6.10 10.58
CA GLY A 133 11.22 -6.35 10.01
C GLY A 133 10.27 -7.12 10.93
N ILE A 134 10.66 -7.40 12.18
CA ILE A 134 9.88 -8.16 13.16
C ILE A 134 8.91 -7.25 13.91
N GLY A 135 7.67 -7.13 13.45
CA GLY A 135 6.70 -6.22 14.07
C GLY A 135 5.61 -5.75 13.12
N PHE A 136 5.02 -4.60 13.44
CA PHE A 136 4.13 -3.86 12.56
C PHE A 136 4.96 -3.15 11.50
N ASN A 137 4.90 -3.60 10.26
CA ASN A 137 5.75 -3.17 9.15
C ASN A 137 4.93 -2.64 7.96
N SER A 138 5.58 -2.45 6.81
CA SER A 138 4.96 -2.01 5.55
C SER A 138 3.76 -2.86 5.14
N ASN A 139 3.89 -4.18 5.25
CA ASN A 139 2.83 -5.10 4.87
C ASN A 139 1.65 -5.05 5.86
N SER A 140 1.95 -4.89 7.16
CA SER A 140 0.92 -4.67 8.18
C SER A 140 0.09 -3.43 7.85
N TRP A 141 0.71 -2.36 7.35
CA TRP A 141 0.02 -1.14 6.94
C TRP A 141 -0.95 -1.38 5.78
N VAL A 142 -0.46 -1.97 4.68
CA VAL A 142 -1.28 -2.24 3.49
C VAL A 142 -2.50 -3.08 3.86
N GLN A 143 -2.28 -4.16 4.59
CA GLN A 143 -3.35 -5.07 4.99
C GLN A 143 -4.39 -4.39 5.89
N SER A 144 -3.95 -3.51 6.80
CA SER A 144 -4.85 -2.75 7.67
C SER A 144 -5.67 -1.73 6.88
N ALA A 145 -5.06 -1.00 5.96
CA ALA A 145 -5.75 -0.03 5.11
C ALA A 145 -6.85 -0.71 4.28
N ILE A 146 -6.53 -1.85 3.64
CA ILE A 146 -7.50 -2.65 2.89
C ILE A 146 -8.62 -3.15 3.78
N GLU A 147 -8.30 -3.76 4.93
CA GLU A 147 -9.30 -4.31 5.85
C GLU A 147 -10.28 -3.23 6.36
N TYR A 148 -9.76 -2.10 6.84
CA TYR A 148 -10.60 -1.02 7.38
C TYR A 148 -11.40 -0.29 6.30
N SER A 149 -10.96 -0.34 5.04
CA SER A 149 -11.77 0.12 3.90
C SER A 149 -12.94 -0.82 3.56
N GLY A 150 -13.00 -2.00 4.18
CA GLY A 150 -13.96 -3.07 3.86
C GLY A 150 -13.54 -3.93 2.67
N GLY A 151 -12.29 -3.79 2.22
CA GLY A 151 -11.72 -4.56 1.13
C GLY A 151 -11.27 -5.94 1.57
N LYS A 152 -11.31 -6.90 0.64
CA LYS A 152 -10.83 -8.26 0.83
C LYS A 152 -9.97 -8.70 -0.35
N VAL A 153 -8.94 -9.47 -0.05
CA VAL A 153 -8.05 -10.09 -1.04
C VAL A 153 -8.18 -11.59 -0.86
N ASN A 154 -8.30 -12.32 -1.98
CA ASN A 154 -8.35 -13.77 -1.92
C ASN A 154 -6.95 -14.36 -1.73
N GLY A 155 -6.76 -15.20 -0.70
CA GLY A 155 -5.52 -15.91 -0.40
C GLY A 155 -4.37 -15.04 0.11
N ASN A 156 -3.25 -15.69 0.43
CA ASN A 156 -2.02 -15.01 0.86
C ASN A 156 -1.22 -14.52 -0.35
N MET A 157 -0.61 -13.33 -0.25
CA MET A 157 0.33 -12.83 -1.26
C MET A 157 1.59 -13.70 -1.30
N LYS A 158 2.29 -13.73 -2.44
CA LYS A 158 3.60 -14.37 -2.62
C LYS A 158 4.65 -13.79 -1.67
N GLY A 159 5.69 -14.58 -1.43
CA GLY A 159 6.83 -14.22 -0.58
C GLY A 159 6.65 -14.58 0.89
N LEU A 160 7.74 -14.40 1.65
CA LEU A 160 7.75 -14.69 3.09
C LEU A 160 7.39 -13.42 3.86
N ASP A 161 6.20 -13.41 4.45
CA ASP A 161 5.81 -12.40 5.43
C ASP A 161 5.07 -13.07 6.59
N ILE A 162 5.79 -13.43 7.64
CA ILE A 162 5.18 -14.05 8.83
C ILE A 162 4.28 -13.07 9.61
N TYR A 163 4.38 -11.77 9.33
CA TYR A 163 3.62 -10.71 9.98
C TYR A 163 2.50 -10.14 9.09
N HIS A 164 2.20 -10.76 7.94
CA HIS A 164 1.12 -10.34 7.04
C HIS A 164 -0.26 -10.33 7.70
N LYS A 165 -0.43 -11.01 8.84
CA LYS A 165 -1.66 -11.02 9.65
C LYS A 165 -1.69 -9.97 10.76
N LYS A 166 -0.57 -9.31 11.06
CA LYS A 166 -0.59 -8.19 12.01
C LYS A 166 -1.36 -7.04 11.38
N ARG A 167 -2.18 -6.37 12.21
CA ARG A 167 -2.97 -5.21 11.82
C ARG A 167 -2.61 -4.05 12.70
N ILE A 168 -2.16 -2.97 12.08
CA ILE A 168 -2.01 -1.68 12.76
C ILE A 168 -3.40 -1.29 13.25
N PRO A 169 -3.60 -0.95 14.53
CA PRO A 169 -4.92 -0.63 15.06
C PRO A 169 -5.61 0.49 14.28
N GLU A 170 -6.94 0.36 14.14
CA GLU A 170 -7.78 1.31 13.39
C GLU A 170 -7.62 2.77 13.86
N THR A 171 -7.27 3.00 15.13
CA THR A 171 -6.98 4.32 15.71
C THR A 171 -5.88 5.10 14.98
N TYR A 172 -5.01 4.43 14.21
CA TYR A 172 -4.02 5.07 13.35
C TYR A 172 -4.60 5.57 12.02
N PHE A 173 -5.76 5.07 11.60
CA PHE A 173 -6.43 5.41 10.33
C PHE A 173 -7.68 6.29 10.52
N LEU A 174 -8.09 6.56 11.76
CA LEU A 174 -9.21 7.45 12.05
C LEU A 174 -8.76 8.92 12.10
N PRO A 175 -9.54 9.87 11.55
CA PRO A 175 -9.26 11.30 11.70
C PRO A 175 -9.58 11.79 13.12
N PHE A 176 -8.86 12.83 13.59
CA PHE A 176 -9.02 13.52 14.89
C PHE A 176 -8.66 12.71 16.15
N CYS A 177 -8.49 13.40 17.30
CA CYS A 177 -8.19 12.83 18.62
C CYS A 177 -9.01 11.55 18.82
N PRO A 178 -8.38 10.36 18.70
CA PRO A 178 -9.15 9.13 18.71
C PRO A 178 -9.82 8.99 20.08
N PRO A 179 -11.04 8.43 20.15
CA PRO A 179 -11.77 8.28 21.41
C PRO A 179 -10.97 7.47 22.44
N ASN A 180 -10.04 6.64 21.95
CA ASN A 180 -9.04 5.94 22.73
C ASN A 180 -7.64 6.38 22.28
N PRO A 181 -6.66 6.48 23.19
CA PRO A 181 -5.28 6.78 22.83
C PRO A 181 -4.72 5.72 21.86
N ARG A 182 -3.83 6.15 20.95
CA ARG A 182 -3.12 5.23 20.06
C ARG A 182 -2.16 4.38 20.88
N ILE A 183 -2.27 3.07 20.75
CA ILE A 183 -1.38 2.12 21.39
C ILE A 183 -0.04 2.19 20.66
N LYS A 184 1.05 2.42 21.40
CA LYS A 184 2.39 2.44 20.82
C LYS A 184 2.75 1.06 20.26
N LEU A 185 3.25 1.05 19.02
CA LEU A 185 3.62 -0.16 18.29
C LEU A 185 5.14 -0.23 18.12
N ASN A 186 5.68 -1.45 18.11
CA ASN A 186 7.13 -1.75 17.95
C ASN A 186 8.03 -1.11 19.00
N GLN A 187 7.52 -0.92 20.22
CA GLN A 187 8.29 -0.51 21.39
C GLN A 187 8.73 -1.72 22.22
#